data_AF-A0A2P6TGQ0-F1
#
_entry.id   AF-A0A2P6TGQ0-F1
#
_cell.length_a   1.000
_cell.length_b   1.000
_cell.length_c   1.000
_cell.angle_alpha   90.00
_cell.angle_beta   90.00
_cell.angle_gamma   90.00
#
_symmetry.space_group_name_H-M   'P 1'
#
loop_
_entity.id
_entity.type
_entity.pdbx_description
1 polymer ?
#
loop_
_entity_poly.entity_id
_entity_poly.type
_entity_poly.pdbx_seq_one_letter_code
_entity_poly.pdbx_strand_id
1 'polypeptide(L)'
;MSTLAALTSRLDAVLARLSQLELDVGVTPADGLAARQLAVLDRIARLEAACGLAAAAAAAAAASALPAAAASPAALPLSAGAALLPEVTEVDRSGSKVQQRLQAELLELGLTRHKFVRAPPEYYDRPLEFRQGIVGAASIHHLCKSIVIENTRAHSSVTDCSDPHNSKYYLVVVQYTARFSAEKMKKHVHRLGGGKFGIKWYNMRLAPEAVSDELTGFEHNGVSPIALKTRLPIVMSHKIAELRPDVFFLGAGEVDLKVGFSAADFVAAYKPMVMDITYDEGDESASETSSMAG
;
A
#
# COMPACT_ATOMS: atom_id res chain seq x y z
N MET A 1 -54.43 -1.55 -33.95
CA MET A 1 -54.34 -1.54 -32.47
C MET A 1 -53.12 -0.72 -32.10
N SER A 2 -53.33 0.43 -31.45
CA SER A 2 -52.35 1.53 -31.43
C SER A 2 -51.20 1.28 -30.47
N THR A 3 -50.04 1.84 -30.81
CA THR A 3 -48.79 1.88 -30.02
C THR A 3 -48.98 2.31 -28.56
N LEU A 4 -50.05 3.06 -28.27
CA LEU A 4 -50.43 3.46 -26.92
C LEU A 4 -50.80 2.26 -26.05
N ALA A 5 -51.56 1.29 -26.58
CA ALA A 5 -51.98 0.10 -25.83
C ALA A 5 -50.80 -0.82 -25.47
N ALA A 6 -49.79 -0.89 -26.35
CA ALA A 6 -48.56 -1.64 -26.10
C ALA A 6 -47.68 -0.98 -25.03
N LEU A 7 -47.66 0.36 -24.98
CA LEU A 7 -46.95 1.12 -23.95
C LEU A 7 -47.64 0.98 -22.57
N THR A 8 -48.97 1.07 -22.53
CA THR A 8 -49.74 0.87 -21.30
C THR A 8 -49.53 -0.55 -20.75
N SER A 9 -49.62 -1.58 -21.59
CA SER A 9 -49.36 -2.96 -21.19
C SER A 9 -47.95 -3.19 -20.64
N ARG A 10 -46.94 -2.50 -21.20
CA ARG A 10 -45.56 -2.55 -20.70
C ARG A 10 -45.41 -1.83 -19.36
N LEU A 11 -46.06 -0.69 -19.18
CA LEU A 11 -46.04 0.05 -17.93
C LEU A 11 -46.69 -0.76 -16.80
N ASP A 12 -47.84 -1.38 -17.08
CA ASP A 12 -48.54 -2.25 -16.12
C ASP A 12 -47.68 -3.45 -15.71
N ALA A 13 -46.97 -4.05 -16.66
CA ALA A 13 -46.04 -5.15 -16.38
C ALA A 13 -44.83 -4.73 -15.51
N VAL A 14 -44.36 -3.50 -15.67
CA VAL A 14 -43.28 -2.93 -14.84
C VAL A 14 -43.79 -2.61 -13.44
N LEU A 15 -44.98 -2.02 -13.32
CA LEU A 15 -45.60 -1.72 -12.02
C LEU A 15 -45.93 -3.00 -11.24
N ALA A 16 -46.41 -4.04 -11.90
CA ALA A 16 -46.63 -5.35 -11.27
C ALA A 16 -45.33 -5.97 -10.74
N ARG A 17 -44.22 -5.83 -11.48
CA ARG A 17 -42.89 -6.29 -11.03
C ARG A 17 -42.36 -5.47 -9.86
N LEU A 18 -42.56 -4.16 -9.86
CA LEU A 18 -42.16 -3.28 -8.75
C LEU A 18 -42.96 -3.60 -7.48
N SER A 19 -44.27 -3.84 -7.60
CA SER A 19 -45.11 -4.25 -6.47
C SER A 19 -44.72 -5.63 -5.92
N GLN A 20 -44.33 -6.59 -6.78
CA GLN A 20 -43.77 -7.86 -6.33
C GLN A 20 -42.42 -7.69 -5.61
N LEU A 21 -41.55 -6.80 -6.09
CA LEU A 21 -40.28 -6.48 -5.44
C LEU A 21 -40.48 -5.79 -4.09
N GLU A 22 -41.48 -4.91 -3.96
CA GLU A 22 -41.84 -4.28 -2.68
C GLU A 22 -42.43 -5.27 -1.67
N LEU A 23 -43.16 -6.30 -2.13
CA LEU A 23 -43.63 -7.41 -1.29
C LEU A 23 -42.49 -8.35 -0.86
N ASP A 24 -41.48 -8.57 -1.71
CA ASP A 24 -40.31 -9.40 -1.39
C ASP A 24 -39.32 -8.71 -0.43
N VAL A 25 -39.31 -7.37 -0.38
CA VAL A 25 -38.50 -6.58 0.57
C VAL A 25 -39.13 -6.54 1.98
N GLY A 26 -40.38 -6.99 2.12
CA GLY A 26 -41.14 -7.00 3.37
C GLY A 26 -40.92 -8.20 4.30
N VAL A 27 -40.05 -9.17 3.96
CA VAL A 27 -39.72 -10.31 4.83
C VAL A 27 -38.31 -10.15 5.42
N THR A 28 -38.24 -10.15 6.74
CA THR A 28 -37.09 -9.82 7.58
C THR A 28 -35.72 -10.39 7.13
N PRO A 29 -34.61 -9.62 7.16
CA PRO A 29 -33.39 -9.92 6.41
C PRO A 29 -32.24 -10.48 7.27
N ALA A 30 -32.33 -11.74 7.70
CA ALA A 30 -31.15 -12.45 8.25
C ALA A 30 -30.99 -13.85 7.66
N ASP A 31 -32.07 -14.62 7.57
CA ASP A 31 -31.99 -16.04 7.20
C ASP A 31 -31.88 -16.27 5.67
N GLY A 32 -32.42 -15.36 4.86
CA GLY A 32 -32.38 -15.46 3.40
C GLY A 32 -31.01 -15.15 2.78
N LEU A 33 -30.22 -14.29 3.41
CA LEU A 33 -28.88 -13.93 2.94
C LEU A 33 -27.88 -15.07 3.19
N ALA A 34 -27.94 -15.68 4.38
CA ALA A 34 -27.11 -16.83 4.74
C ALA A 34 -27.38 -18.03 3.82
N ALA A 35 -28.65 -18.33 3.54
CA ALA A 35 -29.02 -19.39 2.60
C ALA A 35 -28.50 -19.12 1.18
N ARG A 36 -28.53 -17.86 0.73
CA ARG A 36 -27.96 -17.44 -0.56
C ARG A 36 -26.44 -17.55 -0.59
N GLN A 37 -25.75 -17.17 0.49
CA GLN A 37 -24.29 -17.29 0.60
C GLN A 37 -23.85 -18.76 0.56
N LEU A 38 -24.54 -19.65 1.29
CA LEU A 38 -24.28 -21.09 1.27
C LEU A 38 -24.49 -21.70 -0.13
N ALA A 39 -25.55 -21.30 -0.84
CA ALA A 39 -25.80 -21.78 -2.20
C ALA A 39 -24.73 -21.30 -3.20
N VAL A 40 -24.19 -20.10 -3.02
CA VAL A 40 -23.08 -19.58 -3.83
C VAL A 40 -21.78 -20.34 -3.54
N LEU A 41 -21.47 -20.59 -2.27
CA LEU A 41 -20.28 -21.36 -1.88
C LEU A 41 -20.31 -22.79 -2.39
N ASP A 42 -21.45 -23.47 -2.32
CA ASP A 42 -21.64 -24.83 -2.87
C ASP A 42 -21.48 -24.86 -4.41
N ARG A 43 -21.82 -23.77 -5.09
CA ARG A 43 -21.65 -23.62 -6.53
C ARG A 43 -20.19 -23.35 -6.92
N ILE A 44 -19.45 -22.59 -6.11
CA ILE A 44 -18.00 -22.38 -6.26
C ILE A 44 -17.26 -23.70 -6.03
N ALA A 45 -17.57 -24.44 -4.97
CA ALA A 45 -16.94 -25.73 -4.67
C ALA A 45 -17.13 -26.76 -5.81
N ARG A 46 -18.33 -26.80 -6.43
CA ARG A 46 -18.57 -27.64 -7.61
C ARG A 46 -17.76 -27.22 -8.83
N LEU A 47 -17.55 -25.92 -9.03
CA LEU A 47 -16.72 -25.40 -10.12
C LEU A 47 -15.24 -25.71 -9.90
N GLU A 48 -14.74 -25.59 -8.67
CA GLU A 48 -13.36 -25.93 -8.31
C GLU A 48 -13.07 -27.43 -8.53
N ALA A 49 -14.03 -28.29 -8.19
CA ALA A 49 -13.94 -29.72 -8.47
C ALA A 49 -13.97 -30.02 -9.97
N ALA A 50 -14.81 -29.33 -10.75
CA ALA A 50 -14.90 -29.48 -12.20
C ALA A 50 -13.67 -28.95 -12.95
N CYS A 51 -12.98 -27.94 -12.38
CA CYS A 51 -11.78 -27.32 -12.93
C CYS A 51 -10.46 -27.97 -12.45
N GLY A 52 -10.51 -29.03 -11.63
CA GLY A 52 -9.31 -29.77 -11.21
C GLY A 52 -8.37 -29.03 -10.25
N LEU A 53 -8.80 -27.91 -9.66
CA LEU A 53 -7.98 -27.04 -8.79
C LEU A 53 -7.70 -27.64 -7.39
N ALA A 54 -8.50 -28.61 -6.95
CA ALA A 54 -8.34 -29.27 -5.64
C ALA A 54 -7.11 -30.20 -5.57
N ALA A 55 -6.66 -30.77 -6.69
CA ALA A 55 -5.53 -31.71 -6.72
C ALA A 55 -4.16 -31.03 -6.51
N ALA A 56 -4.05 -29.73 -6.86
CA ALA A 56 -2.81 -28.97 -6.71
C ALA A 56 -2.47 -28.63 -5.25
N ALA A 57 -3.49 -28.44 -4.40
CA ALA A 57 -3.30 -28.11 -2.98
C ALA A 57 -2.80 -29.32 -2.15
N ALA A 58 -3.24 -30.54 -2.48
CA ALA A 58 -2.82 -31.76 -1.78
C ALA A 58 -1.36 -32.15 -2.09
N ALA A 59 -0.89 -31.89 -3.31
CA ALA A 59 0.49 -32.17 -3.71
C ALA A 59 1.51 -31.23 -3.02
N ALA A 60 1.13 -29.98 -2.75
CA ALA A 60 1.98 -29.01 -2.05
C ALA A 60 2.14 -29.34 -0.55
N ALA A 61 1.13 -29.93 0.09
CA ALA A 61 1.16 -30.29 1.50
C ALA A 61 2.08 -31.49 1.81
N ALA A 62 2.22 -32.45 0.88
CA ALA A 62 3.02 -33.65 1.05
C ALA A 62 4.53 -33.42 0.95
N ALA A 63 4.98 -32.32 0.35
CA ALA A 63 6.40 -32.03 0.12
C ALA A 63 7.14 -31.41 1.31
N SER A 64 6.46 -31.09 2.43
CA SER A 64 7.06 -30.37 3.57
C SER A 64 7.49 -31.23 4.77
N ALA A 65 7.41 -32.56 4.69
CA ALA A 65 7.74 -33.44 5.80
C ALA A 65 9.07 -34.19 5.57
N LEU A 66 10.16 -33.76 6.25
CA LEU A 66 11.24 -34.56 6.88
C LEU A 66 12.41 -33.65 7.38
N PRO A 67 13.28 -34.10 8.32
CA PRO A 67 13.44 -33.44 9.60
C PRO A 67 14.78 -32.72 9.83
N ALA A 68 14.80 -31.90 10.88
CA ALA A 68 15.91 -31.10 11.36
C ALA A 68 17.12 -31.93 11.86
N ALA A 69 18.32 -31.54 11.46
CA ALA A 69 19.57 -31.92 12.08
C ALA A 69 20.53 -30.71 12.16
N ALA A 70 21.13 -30.54 13.34
CA ALA A 70 21.94 -29.40 13.75
C ALA A 70 23.38 -29.42 13.20
N ALA A 71 23.95 -28.24 12.93
CA ALA A 71 25.39 -28.00 12.96
C ALA A 71 25.72 -26.51 13.17
N SER A 72 26.79 -26.28 13.93
CA SER A 72 27.32 -25.03 14.48
C SER A 72 28.07 -24.14 13.47
N PRO A 73 28.47 -22.89 13.83
CA PRO A 73 28.62 -21.78 12.91
C PRO A 73 30.02 -21.71 12.29
N ALA A 74 30.08 -21.65 10.96
CA ALA A 74 31.24 -21.18 10.25
C ALA A 74 30.78 -20.46 8.97
N ALA A 75 31.10 -19.17 8.91
CA ALA A 75 31.09 -18.25 7.76
C ALA A 75 30.07 -18.57 6.64
N LEU A 76 28.98 -17.79 6.58
CA LEU A 76 28.06 -17.81 5.45
C LEU A 76 28.00 -16.45 4.72
N PRO A 77 27.87 -16.47 3.39
CA PRO A 77 27.94 -15.31 2.52
C PRO A 77 26.67 -14.43 2.63
N LEU A 78 26.81 -13.13 2.36
CA LEU A 78 25.69 -12.26 2.04
C LEU A 78 24.98 -12.80 0.78
N SER A 79 23.88 -13.54 0.92
CA SER A 79 22.82 -13.65 -0.10
C SER A 79 21.79 -14.72 0.30
N ALA A 80 20.72 -14.30 0.97
CA ALA A 80 19.51 -15.14 1.07
C ALA A 80 18.20 -14.33 0.99
N GLY A 81 18.21 -13.02 1.28
CA GLY A 81 17.02 -12.17 1.13
C GLY A 81 16.78 -11.66 -0.30
N ALA A 82 17.83 -11.57 -1.11
CA ALA A 82 17.76 -11.02 -2.46
C ALA A 82 17.19 -12.03 -3.48
N ALA A 83 16.85 -13.27 -3.13
CA ALA A 83 16.37 -14.29 -4.08
C ALA A 83 14.83 -14.29 -4.29
N LEU A 84 14.08 -13.34 -3.70
CA LEU A 84 12.61 -13.40 -3.61
C LEU A 84 11.84 -12.57 -4.66
N LEU A 85 12.48 -11.62 -5.34
CA LEU A 85 11.82 -10.78 -6.35
C LEU A 85 12.23 -11.19 -7.77
N PRO A 86 11.26 -11.30 -8.70
CA PRO A 86 11.55 -11.61 -10.09
C PRO A 86 12.34 -10.47 -10.73
N GLU A 87 13.22 -10.83 -11.66
CA GLU A 87 13.83 -9.86 -12.56
C GLU A 87 12.87 -9.56 -13.72
N VAL A 88 12.74 -8.28 -14.04
CA VAL A 88 11.80 -7.73 -15.00
C VAL A 88 12.60 -6.90 -15.99
N THR A 89 12.49 -7.23 -17.27
CA THR A 89 13.22 -6.54 -18.35
C THR A 89 12.31 -5.74 -19.27
N GLU A 90 11.01 -6.00 -19.23
CA GLU A 90 10.01 -5.36 -20.09
C GLU A 90 8.78 -4.95 -19.29
N VAL A 91 8.02 -4.00 -19.84
CA VAL A 91 6.76 -3.54 -19.24
C VAL A 91 5.66 -4.56 -19.51
N ASP A 92 4.96 -4.98 -18.45
CA ASP A 92 3.81 -5.87 -18.56
C ASP A 92 2.60 -5.11 -19.12
N ARG A 93 2.32 -5.34 -20.41
CA ARG A 93 1.20 -4.71 -21.12
C ARG A 93 -0.18 -5.25 -20.73
N SER A 94 -0.25 -6.32 -19.95
CA SER A 94 -1.52 -6.85 -19.43
C SER A 94 -2.01 -6.11 -18.19
N GLY A 95 -1.12 -5.41 -17.48
CA GLY A 95 -1.45 -4.58 -16.32
C GLY A 95 -2.20 -3.30 -16.69
N SER A 96 -2.69 -2.57 -15.68
CA SER A 96 -3.35 -1.28 -15.89
C SER A 96 -2.40 -0.24 -16.50
N LYS A 97 -2.95 0.85 -17.06
CA LYS A 97 -2.12 1.97 -17.57
C LYS A 97 -1.24 2.58 -16.47
N VAL A 98 -1.74 2.60 -15.23
CA VAL A 98 -0.97 3.07 -14.07
C VAL A 98 0.19 2.11 -13.81
N GLN A 99 -0.07 0.80 -13.71
CA GLN A 99 1.00 -0.21 -13.54
C GLN A 99 2.06 -0.10 -14.64
N GLN A 100 1.65 -0.01 -15.90
CA GLN A 100 2.57 0.12 -17.04
C GLN A 100 3.46 1.35 -16.92
N ARG A 101 2.88 2.50 -16.53
CA ARG A 101 3.62 3.75 -16.32
C ARG A 101 4.63 3.64 -15.19
N LEU A 102 4.23 3.07 -14.04
CA LEU A 102 5.14 2.87 -12.90
C LEU A 102 6.28 1.91 -13.27
N GLN A 103 5.95 0.81 -13.94
CA GLN A 103 6.94 -0.18 -14.37
C GLN A 103 7.93 0.40 -15.38
N ALA A 104 7.48 1.24 -16.31
CA ALA A 104 8.37 1.92 -17.25
C ALA A 104 9.40 2.80 -16.53
N GLU A 105 8.97 3.58 -15.53
CA GLU A 105 9.89 4.41 -14.73
C GLU A 105 10.89 3.56 -13.92
N LEU A 106 10.43 2.46 -13.32
CA LEU A 106 11.33 1.55 -12.60
C LEU A 106 12.43 1.00 -13.51
N LEU A 107 12.08 0.57 -14.72
CA LEU A 107 13.05 0.09 -15.71
C LEU A 107 13.99 1.21 -16.20
N GLU A 108 13.48 2.42 -16.41
CA GLU A 108 14.29 3.59 -16.79
C GLU A 108 15.33 3.94 -15.72
N LEU A 109 14.98 3.77 -14.44
CA LEU A 109 15.88 3.97 -13.30
C LEU A 109 16.78 2.75 -13.01
N GLY A 110 16.69 1.69 -13.81
CA GLY A 110 17.48 0.46 -13.65
C GLY A 110 17.02 -0.43 -12.49
N LEU A 111 15.83 -0.18 -11.92
CA LEU A 111 15.23 -0.98 -10.87
C LEU A 111 14.46 -2.14 -11.52
N THR A 112 15.18 -3.19 -11.92
CA THR A 112 14.64 -4.35 -12.65
C THR A 112 14.06 -5.42 -11.72
N ARG A 113 14.30 -5.34 -10.41
CA ARG A 113 13.90 -6.35 -9.44
C ARG A 113 12.71 -5.87 -8.61
N HIS A 114 11.51 -6.08 -9.13
CA HIS A 114 10.27 -5.65 -8.50
C HIS A 114 9.12 -6.61 -8.78
N LYS A 115 8.10 -6.57 -7.92
CA LYS A 115 6.89 -7.37 -8.07
C LYS A 115 5.65 -6.52 -7.85
N PHE A 116 4.78 -6.45 -8.86
CA PHE A 116 3.42 -5.93 -8.69
C PHE A 116 2.48 -7.03 -8.19
N VAL A 117 1.56 -6.67 -7.30
CA VAL A 117 0.54 -7.58 -6.74
C VAL A 117 -0.80 -6.86 -6.71
N ARG A 118 -1.85 -7.51 -7.23
CA ARG A 118 -3.24 -7.06 -7.06
C ARG A 118 -3.76 -7.57 -5.72
N ALA A 119 -4.25 -6.64 -4.92
CA ALA A 119 -4.88 -6.89 -3.65
C ALA A 119 -6.39 -7.05 -3.82
N PRO A 120 -7.07 -7.86 -3.00
CA PRO A 120 -8.51 -7.98 -3.04
C PRO A 120 -9.19 -6.72 -2.46
N PRO A 121 -10.47 -6.45 -2.76
CA PRO A 121 -11.17 -5.25 -2.29
C PRO A 121 -11.13 -5.05 -0.77
N GLU A 122 -11.20 -6.13 0.00
CA GLU A 122 -11.17 -6.11 1.47
C GLU A 122 -9.78 -5.84 2.07
N TYR A 123 -8.75 -5.59 1.27
CA TYR A 123 -7.36 -5.47 1.73
C TYR A 123 -7.18 -4.49 2.89
N TYR A 124 -7.79 -3.31 2.80
CA TYR A 124 -7.68 -2.28 3.83
C TYR A 124 -8.63 -2.48 5.03
N ASP A 125 -9.62 -3.36 4.91
CA ASP A 125 -10.57 -3.68 5.99
C ASP A 125 -10.05 -4.80 6.91
N ARG A 126 -8.98 -5.48 6.49
CA ARG A 126 -8.41 -6.63 7.19
C ARG A 126 -7.13 -6.26 7.97
N PRO A 127 -6.76 -7.05 9.00
CA PRO A 127 -5.52 -6.87 9.75
C PRO A 127 -4.25 -6.94 8.89
N LEU A 128 -3.12 -6.47 9.43
CA LEU A 128 -1.85 -6.42 8.69
C LEU A 128 -1.33 -7.80 8.29
N GLU A 129 -1.62 -8.84 9.07
CA GLU A 129 -1.23 -10.22 8.79
C GLU A 129 -1.91 -10.75 7.52
N PHE A 130 -3.18 -10.37 7.31
CA PHE A 130 -3.87 -10.68 6.06
C PHE A 130 -3.19 -9.98 4.88
N ARG A 131 -2.92 -8.68 5.03
CA ARG A 131 -2.26 -7.88 3.99
C ARG A 131 -0.86 -8.40 3.65
N GLN A 132 -0.13 -8.87 4.67
CA GLN A 132 1.17 -9.52 4.54
C GLN A 132 1.05 -10.77 3.65
N GLY A 133 0.06 -11.62 3.93
CA GLY A 133 -0.22 -12.83 3.14
C GLY A 133 -0.50 -12.53 1.67
N ILE A 134 -1.27 -11.48 1.36
CA ILE A 134 -1.60 -11.09 -0.01
C ILE A 134 -0.35 -10.75 -0.83
N VAL A 135 0.57 -9.96 -0.27
CA VAL A 135 1.79 -9.55 -1.01
C VAL A 135 2.93 -10.58 -0.89
N GLY A 136 2.82 -11.54 0.02
CA GLY A 136 3.86 -12.52 0.33
C GLY A 136 5.03 -11.91 1.11
N ALA A 137 4.77 -10.93 1.97
CA ALA A 137 5.79 -10.30 2.80
C ALA A 137 6.25 -11.24 3.92
N ALA A 138 7.53 -11.13 4.32
CA ALA A 138 8.10 -11.99 5.38
C ALA A 138 7.54 -11.67 6.77
N SER A 139 7.17 -10.41 7.02
CA SER A 139 6.45 -9.99 8.23
C SER A 139 5.64 -8.72 7.98
N ILE A 140 4.74 -8.37 8.89
CA ILE A 140 3.98 -7.10 8.84
C ILE A 140 4.89 -5.86 8.83
N HIS A 141 6.12 -5.95 9.33
CA HIS A 141 7.10 -4.85 9.29
C HIS A 141 7.65 -4.57 7.88
N HIS A 142 7.43 -5.46 6.91
CA HIS A 142 7.80 -5.25 5.51
C HIS A 142 6.68 -4.50 4.75
N LEU A 143 5.51 -4.30 5.36
CA LEU A 143 4.43 -3.51 4.81
C LEU A 143 4.66 -2.04 5.14
N CYS A 144 4.75 -1.21 4.10
CA CYS A 144 5.01 0.21 4.22
C CYS A 144 3.91 1.03 3.55
N LYS A 145 3.86 2.30 3.91
CA LYS A 145 2.99 3.33 3.32
C LYS A 145 3.80 4.55 2.94
N SER A 146 3.33 5.24 1.91
CA SER A 146 3.80 6.56 1.53
C SER A 146 2.75 7.60 1.91
N ILE A 147 3.20 8.70 2.53
CA ILE A 147 2.36 9.84 2.91
C ILE A 147 3.04 11.14 2.51
N VAL A 148 2.27 12.15 2.13
CA VAL A 148 2.82 13.49 1.85
C VAL A 148 2.82 14.32 3.13
N ILE A 149 3.98 14.86 3.48
CA ILE A 149 4.18 15.77 4.61
C ILE A 149 4.40 17.18 4.09
N GLU A 150 3.64 18.13 4.62
CA GLU A 150 3.78 19.56 4.38
C GLU A 150 4.56 20.24 5.51
N ASN A 151 5.55 21.02 5.13
CA ASN A 151 6.12 22.06 5.98
C ASN A 151 5.24 23.32 5.91
N THR A 152 4.24 23.39 6.78
CA THR A 152 3.26 24.49 6.85
C THR A 152 3.86 25.85 7.24
N ARG A 153 5.14 25.87 7.64
CA ARG A 153 5.89 27.09 7.95
C ARG A 153 7.10 27.26 7.04
N ALA A 154 7.09 26.68 5.84
CA ALA A 154 8.17 26.89 4.88
C ALA A 154 8.40 28.39 4.65
N HIS A 155 9.67 28.80 4.56
CA HIS A 155 10.02 30.19 4.28
C HIS A 155 9.48 30.61 2.90
N SER A 156 9.08 31.87 2.73
CA SER A 156 8.45 32.35 1.49
C SER A 156 9.33 32.23 0.23
N SER A 157 10.65 32.11 0.41
CA SER A 157 11.59 31.84 -0.68
C SER A 157 11.62 30.38 -1.14
N VAL A 158 10.95 29.47 -0.44
CA VAL A 158 10.79 28.06 -0.83
C VAL A 158 9.56 27.98 -1.73
N THR A 159 9.79 28.06 -3.04
CA THR A 159 8.72 28.14 -4.05
C THR A 159 8.39 26.79 -4.69
N ASP A 160 9.27 25.79 -4.53
CA ASP A 160 9.11 24.47 -5.12
C ASP A 160 9.59 23.36 -4.16
N CYS A 161 9.63 22.12 -4.67
CA CYS A 161 10.12 20.95 -3.95
C CYS A 161 11.47 20.45 -4.48
N SER A 162 12.28 21.35 -5.06
CA SER A 162 13.55 20.98 -5.71
C SER A 162 14.72 20.81 -4.73
N ASP A 163 14.70 21.50 -3.58
CA ASP A 163 15.72 21.41 -2.53
C ASP A 163 15.34 20.34 -1.50
N PRO A 164 15.96 19.14 -1.51
CA PRO A 164 15.63 18.08 -0.55
C PRO A 164 15.86 18.48 0.91
N HIS A 165 16.67 19.52 1.15
CA HIS A 165 16.96 19.98 2.51
C HIS A 165 15.99 21.06 2.98
N ASN A 166 15.25 21.71 2.07
CA ASN A 166 14.32 22.80 2.40
C ASN A 166 13.15 22.90 1.40
N SER A 167 12.41 21.82 1.20
CA SER A 167 11.17 21.80 0.41
C SER A 167 9.92 22.09 1.25
N LYS A 168 8.86 22.54 0.58
CA LYS A 168 7.53 22.70 1.19
C LYS A 168 6.85 21.35 1.42
N TYR A 169 6.98 20.41 0.49
CA TYR A 169 6.38 19.08 0.58
C TYR A 169 7.45 17.99 0.49
N TYR A 170 7.22 16.91 1.22
CA TYR A 170 8.05 15.71 1.22
C TYR A 170 7.16 14.49 1.08
N LEU A 171 7.66 13.48 0.37
CA LEU A 171 7.05 12.16 0.41
C LEU A 171 7.77 11.31 1.46
N VAL A 172 7.03 10.83 2.45
CA VAL A 172 7.57 10.02 3.53
C VAL A 172 7.18 8.56 3.36
N VAL A 173 8.15 7.67 3.40
CA VAL A 173 7.98 6.21 3.34
C VAL A 173 8.27 5.61 4.73
N VAL A 174 7.26 4.97 5.32
CA VAL A 174 7.31 4.43 6.68
C VAL A 174 6.55 3.10 6.77
N GLN A 175 6.91 2.24 7.71
CA GLN A 175 6.22 0.96 7.94
C GLN A 175 4.81 1.18 8.52
N TYR A 176 3.87 0.29 8.25
CA TYR A 176 2.52 0.34 8.86
C TYR A 176 2.57 0.14 10.38
N THR A 177 3.51 -0.65 10.87
CA THR A 177 3.71 -0.91 12.30
C THR A 177 4.42 0.22 13.02
N ALA A 178 5.03 1.17 12.30
CA ALA A 178 5.77 2.26 12.91
C ALA A 178 4.93 3.55 12.92
N ARG A 179 4.99 4.28 14.04
CA ARG A 179 4.41 5.61 14.16
C ARG A 179 5.41 6.65 13.68
N PHE A 180 5.03 7.43 12.66
CA PHE A 180 5.82 8.54 12.14
C PHE A 180 5.96 9.68 13.18
N SER A 181 7.18 10.23 13.30
CA SER A 181 7.52 11.34 14.19
C SER A 181 7.88 12.59 13.40
N ALA A 182 6.94 13.54 13.34
CA ALA A 182 7.14 14.85 12.71
C ALA A 182 8.27 15.66 13.35
N GLU A 183 8.49 15.52 14.67
CA GLU A 183 9.58 16.22 15.36
C GLU A 183 10.96 15.65 15.04
N LYS A 184 11.10 14.31 14.95
CA LYS A 184 12.37 13.71 14.51
C LYS A 184 12.69 14.13 13.06
N MET A 185 11.70 14.08 12.16
CA MET A 185 11.85 14.54 10.77
C MET A 185 12.25 16.02 10.71
N LYS A 186 11.55 16.90 11.42
CA LYS A 186 11.85 18.34 11.50
C LYS A 186 13.30 18.59 11.92
N LYS A 187 13.78 17.92 12.96
CA LYS A 187 15.17 18.04 13.44
C LYS A 187 16.17 17.59 12.37
N HIS A 188 15.88 16.50 11.67
CA HIS A 188 16.74 15.99 10.60
C HIS A 188 16.79 16.94 9.39
N VAL A 189 15.65 17.37 8.87
CA VAL A 189 15.57 18.28 7.71
C VAL A 189 16.26 19.62 8.03
N HIS A 190 16.01 20.20 9.21
CA HIS A 190 16.70 21.42 9.64
C HIS A 190 18.22 21.24 9.71
N ARG A 191 18.70 20.09 10.23
CA ARG A 191 20.13 19.79 10.30
C ARG A 191 20.75 19.70 8.90
N LEU A 192 20.08 19.03 7.96
CA LEU A 192 20.53 18.95 6.57
C LEU A 192 20.52 20.30 5.87
N GLY A 193 19.59 21.19 6.21
CA GLY A 193 19.54 22.56 5.72
C GLY A 193 20.71 23.45 6.17
N GLY A 194 21.62 22.95 7.02
CA GLY A 194 22.85 23.66 7.40
C GLY A 194 22.62 24.99 8.11
N GLY A 195 21.45 25.19 8.74
CA GLY A 195 21.07 26.43 9.40
C GLY A 195 20.64 27.56 8.45
N LYS A 196 20.40 27.27 7.16
CA LYS A 196 19.87 28.24 6.17
C LYS A 196 18.62 28.96 6.67
N PHE A 197 17.72 28.22 7.33
CA PHE A 197 16.56 28.77 8.03
C PHE A 197 16.56 28.30 9.48
N GLY A 198 16.10 29.15 10.39
CA GLY A 198 15.92 28.75 11.79
C GLY A 198 14.80 27.71 11.95
N ILE A 199 14.91 26.87 12.99
CA ILE A 199 13.99 25.76 13.30
C ILE A 199 12.49 26.13 13.30
N LYS A 200 12.14 27.39 13.53
CA LYS A 200 10.75 27.91 13.51
C LYS A 200 10.06 27.80 12.15
N TRP A 201 10.84 27.74 11.06
CA TRP A 201 10.37 27.60 9.67
C TRP A 201 10.14 26.13 9.27
N TYR A 202 10.15 25.22 10.24
CA TYR A 202 9.90 23.81 10.03
C TYR A 202 8.74 23.38 10.93
N ASN A 203 7.59 23.13 10.32
CA ASN A 203 6.41 22.57 10.98
C ASN A 203 5.79 21.50 10.09
N MET A 204 6.23 20.26 10.33
CA MET A 204 5.84 19.09 9.55
C MET A 204 4.45 18.63 9.96
N ARG A 205 3.53 18.60 9.00
CA ARG A 205 2.14 18.16 9.14
C ARG A 205 1.77 17.25 7.99
N LEU A 206 0.79 16.37 8.20
CA LEU A 206 0.22 15.60 7.09
C LEU A 206 -0.42 16.58 6.10
N ALA A 207 -0.11 16.44 4.82
CA ALA A 207 -0.72 17.27 3.80
C ALA A 207 -2.22 16.92 3.68
N PRO A 208 -3.10 17.90 3.39
CA PRO A 208 -4.48 17.60 3.03
C PRO A 208 -4.55 16.65 1.82
N GLU A 209 -5.56 15.78 1.80
CA GLU A 209 -5.73 14.75 0.75
C GLU A 209 -5.73 15.36 -0.65
N ALA A 210 -6.53 16.41 -0.89
CA ALA A 210 -6.56 17.09 -2.19
C ALA A 210 -5.18 17.60 -2.65
N VAL A 211 -4.33 18.06 -1.72
CA VAL A 211 -2.96 18.52 -2.03
C VAL A 211 -2.07 17.32 -2.33
N SER A 212 -2.20 16.23 -1.55
CA SER A 212 -1.49 14.97 -1.83
C SER A 212 -1.84 14.43 -3.21
N ASP A 213 -3.11 14.42 -3.57
CA ASP A 213 -3.60 13.92 -4.85
C ASP A 213 -3.09 14.79 -6.02
N GLU A 214 -3.12 16.11 -5.86
CA GLU A 214 -2.61 17.04 -6.86
C GLU A 214 -1.11 16.88 -7.10
N LEU A 215 -0.33 16.74 -6.03
CA LEU A 215 1.13 16.61 -6.08
C LEU A 215 1.56 15.23 -6.62
N THR A 216 0.94 14.16 -6.12
CA THR A 216 1.36 12.79 -6.42
C THR A 216 0.74 12.28 -7.71
N GLY A 217 -0.46 12.74 -8.07
CA GLY A 217 -1.26 12.20 -9.17
C GLY A 217 -1.97 10.89 -8.81
N PHE A 218 -2.06 10.55 -7.52
CA PHE A 218 -2.70 9.33 -7.02
C PHE A 218 -3.73 9.69 -5.96
N GLU A 219 -4.85 8.98 -5.97
CA GLU A 219 -5.89 9.13 -4.95
C GLU A 219 -5.47 8.51 -3.61
N HIS A 220 -6.27 8.77 -2.57
CA HIS A 220 -6.08 8.19 -1.25
C HIS A 220 -5.90 6.66 -1.27
N ASN A 221 -4.99 6.16 -0.44
CA ASN A 221 -4.52 4.77 -0.40
C ASN A 221 -3.80 4.25 -1.67
N GLY A 222 -3.72 5.04 -2.74
CA GLY A 222 -2.93 4.76 -3.93
C GLY A 222 -1.54 5.41 -3.93
N VAL A 223 -1.27 6.36 -3.03
CA VAL A 223 -0.02 7.16 -3.03
C VAL A 223 1.21 6.26 -3.09
N SER A 224 2.05 6.47 -4.11
CA SER A 224 3.29 5.75 -4.37
C SER A 224 4.47 6.72 -4.54
N PRO A 225 5.70 6.37 -4.15
CA PRO A 225 6.90 7.17 -4.47
C PRO A 225 7.31 7.17 -5.94
N ILE A 226 6.72 6.28 -6.74
CA ILE A 226 7.09 6.04 -8.13
C ILE A 226 6.14 6.80 -9.05
N ALA A 227 6.66 7.39 -10.11
CA ALA A 227 5.87 8.07 -11.14
C ALA A 227 4.97 9.17 -10.59
N LEU A 228 5.49 9.92 -9.61
CA LEU A 228 4.84 11.10 -9.07
C LEU A 228 4.61 12.15 -10.18
N LYS A 229 3.44 12.79 -10.15
CA LYS A 229 3.13 13.92 -11.04
C LYS A 229 4.07 15.11 -10.81
N THR A 230 4.38 15.40 -9.55
CA THR A 230 5.37 16.41 -9.13
C THR A 230 6.51 15.70 -8.41
N ARG A 231 7.77 15.95 -8.79
CA ARG A 231 8.91 15.39 -8.08
C ARG A 231 8.97 15.95 -6.66
N LEU A 232 8.91 15.05 -5.67
CA LEU A 232 9.02 15.36 -4.25
C LEU A 232 10.29 14.73 -3.68
N PRO A 233 11.01 15.40 -2.77
CA PRO A 233 12.07 14.77 -2.00
C PRO A 233 11.50 13.64 -1.17
N ILE A 234 12.15 12.47 -1.24
CA ILE A 234 11.71 11.29 -0.54
C ILE A 234 12.47 11.19 0.78
N VAL A 235 11.74 11.00 1.88
CA VAL A 235 12.30 10.63 3.18
C VAL A 235 11.87 9.19 3.46
N MET A 236 12.82 8.35 3.84
CA MET A 236 12.59 6.93 4.11
C MET A 236 13.01 6.62 5.54
N SER A 237 12.18 5.85 6.26
CA SER A 237 12.54 5.38 7.59
C SER A 237 13.77 4.46 7.53
N HIS A 238 14.75 4.70 8.38
CA HIS A 238 15.94 3.84 8.55
C HIS A 238 15.57 2.37 8.80
N LYS A 239 14.49 2.12 9.56
CA LYS A 239 14.00 0.77 9.84
C LYS A 239 13.65 -0.03 8.58
N ILE A 240 13.32 0.63 7.46
CA ILE A 240 13.07 -0.04 6.18
C ILE A 240 14.39 -0.47 5.52
N ALA A 241 15.43 0.39 5.59
CA ALA A 241 16.77 0.06 5.07
C ALA A 241 17.45 -1.07 5.85
N GLU A 242 17.00 -1.32 7.08
CA GLU A 242 17.51 -2.37 7.97
C GLU A 242 16.74 -3.70 7.86
N LEU A 243 15.70 -3.77 7.02
CA LEU A 243 14.85 -4.97 6.91
C LEU A 243 15.64 -6.22 6.51
N ARG A 244 15.21 -7.35 7.08
CA ARG A 244 15.69 -8.70 6.76
C ARG A 244 14.48 -9.63 6.64
N PRO A 245 14.21 -10.22 5.46
CA PRO A 245 14.88 -9.98 4.17
C PRO A 245 14.79 -8.53 3.67
N ASP A 246 15.71 -8.13 2.79
CA ASP A 246 15.77 -6.78 2.19
C ASP A 246 14.71 -6.63 1.09
N VAL A 247 13.44 -6.62 1.50
CA VAL A 247 12.28 -6.39 0.63
C VAL A 247 11.26 -5.60 1.42
N PHE A 248 10.56 -4.69 0.77
CA PHE A 248 9.39 -4.05 1.38
C PHE A 248 8.32 -3.78 0.32
N PHE A 249 7.08 -3.58 0.77
CA PHE A 249 5.93 -3.38 -0.09
C PHE A 249 5.26 -2.04 0.16
N LEU A 250 4.80 -1.40 -0.92
CA LEU A 250 4.10 -0.11 -0.92
C LEU A 250 2.84 -0.14 -1.79
N GLY A 251 2.01 0.90 -1.64
CA GLY A 251 1.01 1.25 -2.65
C GLY A 251 1.65 1.65 -3.98
N ALA A 252 0.95 1.36 -5.08
CA ALA A 252 1.48 1.47 -6.43
C ALA A 252 0.56 2.28 -7.37
N GLY A 253 0.00 3.38 -6.88
CA GLY A 253 -0.79 4.31 -7.68
C GLY A 253 -2.26 3.96 -7.84
N GLU A 254 -2.67 2.76 -7.43
CA GLU A 254 -4.05 2.31 -7.36
C GLU A 254 -4.32 1.68 -5.99
N VAL A 255 -5.56 1.79 -5.50
CA VAL A 255 -5.96 1.29 -4.18
C VAL A 255 -5.68 -0.21 -4.04
N ASP A 256 -5.87 -0.99 -5.09
CA ASP A 256 -5.66 -2.43 -5.09
C ASP A 256 -4.31 -2.85 -5.70
N LEU A 257 -3.45 -1.92 -6.10
CA LEU A 257 -2.12 -2.26 -6.62
C LEU A 257 -1.05 -2.05 -5.55
N LYS A 258 -0.21 -3.07 -5.38
CA LYS A 258 0.97 -3.05 -4.50
C LYS A 258 2.22 -3.35 -5.30
N VAL A 259 3.35 -2.82 -4.84
CA VAL A 259 4.66 -3.05 -5.45
C VAL A 259 5.67 -3.40 -4.37
N GLY A 260 6.51 -4.39 -4.64
CA GLY A 260 7.63 -4.77 -3.79
C GLY A 260 8.96 -4.58 -4.48
N PHE A 261 9.97 -4.11 -3.75
CA PHE A 261 11.36 -3.95 -4.19
C PHE A 261 12.32 -4.09 -3.00
N SER A 262 13.61 -4.27 -3.30
CA SER A 262 14.68 -4.19 -2.30
C SER A 262 14.84 -2.75 -1.79
N ALA A 263 15.13 -2.58 -0.49
CA ALA A 263 15.44 -1.27 0.05
C ALA A 263 16.75 -0.73 -0.51
N ALA A 264 17.76 -1.59 -0.71
CA ALA A 264 19.02 -1.18 -1.34
C ALA A 264 18.80 -0.68 -2.78
N ASP A 265 18.05 -1.40 -3.60
CA ASP A 265 17.77 -1.01 -4.99
C ASP A 265 16.95 0.29 -5.05
N PHE A 266 15.96 0.44 -4.18
CA PHE A 266 15.18 1.67 -4.07
C PHE A 266 16.03 2.87 -3.65
N VAL A 267 16.93 2.67 -2.68
CA VAL A 267 17.85 3.73 -2.24
C VAL A 267 18.80 4.15 -3.36
N ALA A 268 19.31 3.18 -4.13
CA ALA A 268 20.19 3.45 -5.26
C ALA A 268 19.48 4.25 -6.37
N ALA A 269 18.24 3.87 -6.71
CA ALA A 269 17.46 4.47 -7.79
C ALA A 269 16.90 5.86 -7.41
N TYR A 270 16.25 5.97 -6.25
CA TYR A 270 15.50 7.16 -5.85
C TYR A 270 16.26 8.11 -4.93
N LYS A 271 17.39 7.67 -4.36
CA LYS A 271 18.24 8.46 -3.45
C LYS A 271 17.44 9.16 -2.33
N PRO A 272 16.57 8.45 -1.60
CA PRO A 272 15.82 9.03 -0.51
C PRO A 272 16.75 9.44 0.64
N MET A 273 16.32 10.42 1.43
CA MET A 273 16.95 10.72 2.71
C MET A 273 16.53 9.65 3.73
N VAL A 274 17.43 8.72 4.03
CA VAL A 274 17.21 7.68 5.03
C VAL A 274 17.45 8.25 6.42
N MET A 275 16.44 8.20 7.29
CA MET A 275 16.43 8.94 8.57
C MET A 275 15.71 8.19 9.69
N ASP A 276 16.03 8.54 10.94
CA ASP A 276 15.18 8.19 12.08
C ASP A 276 13.99 9.14 12.17
N ILE A 277 12.84 8.64 11.73
CA ILE A 277 11.56 9.37 11.65
C ILE A 277 10.42 8.61 12.31
N THR A 278 10.72 7.68 13.21
CA THR A 278 9.72 6.86 13.90
C THR A 278 9.92 6.92 15.40
N TYR A 279 8.85 6.74 16.17
CA TYR A 279 8.97 6.48 17.60
C TYR A 279 9.56 5.10 17.86
N ASP A 280 10.20 4.93 19.01
CA ASP A 280 10.67 3.63 19.47
C ASP A 280 9.57 2.91 20.26
N GLU A 281 9.58 1.57 20.22
CA GLU A 281 8.63 0.74 20.96
C GLU A 281 8.92 0.92 22.46
N GLY A 282 8.21 1.83 23.13
CA GLY A 282 8.43 2.21 24.53
C GLY A 282 8.28 3.71 24.83
N ASP A 283 8.31 4.58 23.82
CA ASP A 283 8.12 6.04 23.98
C ASP A 283 6.67 6.43 24.35
N GLU A 284 5.75 5.46 24.41
CA GLU A 284 4.32 5.65 24.67
C GLU A 284 4.01 6.20 26.06
N SER A 285 4.92 6.06 27.03
CA SER A 285 4.68 6.52 28.41
C SER A 285 4.81 8.04 28.63
N ALA A 286 5.31 8.81 27.66
CA ALA A 286 5.64 10.23 27.88
C ALA A 286 4.62 11.24 27.33
N SER A 287 3.59 10.80 26.58
CA SER A 287 2.68 11.74 25.87
C SER A 287 1.23 11.80 26.38
N GLU A 288 0.83 10.95 27.32
CA GLU A 288 -0.56 10.93 27.84
C GLU A 288 -0.78 11.70 29.15
N THR A 289 0.26 12.25 29.78
CA THR A 289 0.09 13.02 31.04
C THR A 289 -0.09 14.53 30.86
N SER A 290 -0.14 15.06 29.62
CA SER A 290 -0.25 16.51 29.38
C SER A 290 -1.65 17.01 29.00
N SER A 291 -2.70 16.17 28.97
CA SER A 291 -4.07 16.62 28.63
C SER A 291 -5.07 16.60 29.80
N MET A 292 -4.59 16.57 31.05
CA MET A 292 -5.42 16.70 32.26
C MET A 292 -4.98 17.86 33.17
N ALA A 293 -4.47 18.93 32.58
CA ALA A 293 -4.31 20.21 33.27
C ALA A 293 -4.44 21.35 32.24
N GLY A 294 -5.67 21.83 32.06
CA GLY A 294 -6.03 22.95 31.20
C GLY A 294 -7.51 23.25 31.32
#